data_AF-A0A3R7KEI1-F1
#
_entry.id   AF-A0A3R7KEI1-F1
#
_cell.length_a   1.000
_cell.length_b   1.000
_cell.length_c   1.000
_cell.angle_alpha   90.00
_cell.angle_beta   90.00
_cell.angle_gamma   90.00
#
_symmetry.space_group_name_H-M   'P 1'
#
loop_
_entity.id
_entity.type
_entity.pdbx_description
1 polymer ?
#
loop_
_entity_poly.entity_id
_entity_poly.type
_entity_poly.pdbx_seq_one_letter_code
_entity_poly.pdbx_strand_id
1 'polypeptide(L)'
;MEDPTPVVSEALVVRIQALFRARRARRGAVELANSAYLKCWDSVTGFAYYCNLHTGLSSWKKPLLLAARDPVEAPVNETFSSVQQNSNELETNTEAVINDPQTRLNLKERQQQRDESSAFQQKCATEKQELMIQHRRKVARAMRRFEKRMLDEKHQARIDRQEKLKNDNQQLLQELYDGKKKENVESIREAAMRGHVDRIENLLDMGFSANAESVRSFLAITNSLGEELTPFAP
;
A
#
# COMPACT_ATOMS: atom_id res chain seq x y z
N MET A 1 -31.11 47.66 -2.49
CA MET A 1 -31.04 46.21 -2.19
C MET A 1 -30.07 45.63 -3.20
N GLU A 2 -28.80 45.53 -2.83
CA GLU A 2 -27.79 44.83 -3.61
C GLU A 2 -27.27 43.72 -2.70
N ASP A 3 -27.65 42.48 -3.02
CA ASP A 3 -27.18 41.31 -2.31
C ASP A 3 -25.68 41.12 -2.60
N PRO A 4 -24.84 40.83 -1.58
CA PRO A 4 -23.42 40.63 -1.79
C PRO A 4 -23.22 39.34 -2.58
N THR A 5 -22.76 39.45 -3.83
CA THR A 5 -22.36 38.29 -4.61
C THR A 5 -21.20 37.58 -3.90
N PRO A 6 -21.23 36.24 -3.78
CA PRO A 6 -20.18 35.51 -3.08
C PRO A 6 -18.89 35.65 -3.87
N VAL A 7 -17.91 36.37 -3.32
CA VAL A 7 -16.55 36.47 -3.86
C VAL A 7 -15.90 35.10 -3.70
N VAL A 8 -16.14 34.20 -4.66
CA VAL A 8 -15.44 32.92 -4.76
C VAL A 8 -13.98 33.26 -4.95
N SER A 9 -13.16 33.03 -3.93
CA SER A 9 -11.75 33.38 -4.01
C SER A 9 -11.06 32.56 -5.11
N GLU A 10 -10.23 33.23 -5.92
CA GLU A 10 -9.50 32.58 -7.02
C GLU A 10 -8.71 31.36 -6.52
N ALA A 11 -8.18 31.43 -5.30
CA ALA A 11 -7.50 30.33 -4.62
C ALA A 11 -8.38 29.07 -4.44
N LEU A 12 -9.67 29.23 -4.11
CA LEU A 12 -10.60 28.10 -4.00
C LEU A 12 -10.85 27.46 -5.37
N VAL A 13 -11.01 28.26 -6.43
CA VAL A 13 -11.19 27.78 -7.80
C VAL A 13 -9.98 26.96 -8.25
N VAL A 14 -8.78 27.48 -8.05
CA VAL A 14 -7.51 26.77 -8.38
C VAL A 14 -7.42 25.46 -7.60
N ARG A 15 -7.79 25.46 -6.31
CA ARG A 15 -7.76 24.24 -5.49
C ARG A 15 -8.73 23.17 -5.98
N ILE A 16 -9.95 23.56 -6.35
CA ILE A 16 -10.96 22.64 -6.90
C ILE A 16 -10.50 22.09 -8.25
N GLN A 17 -9.97 22.94 -9.13
CA GLN A 17 -9.44 22.52 -10.43
C GLN A 17 -8.26 21.56 -10.29
N ALA A 18 -7.34 21.83 -9.36
CA ALA A 18 -6.21 20.94 -9.06
C ALA A 18 -6.69 19.57 -8.57
N LEU A 19 -7.66 19.55 -7.64
CA LEU A 19 -8.28 18.31 -7.16
C LEU A 19 -8.94 17.52 -8.29
N PHE A 20 -9.69 18.20 -9.17
CA PHE A 20 -10.34 17.57 -10.30
C PHE A 20 -9.33 16.94 -11.27
N ARG A 21 -8.29 17.70 -11.66
CA ARG A 21 -7.21 17.21 -12.54
C ARG A 21 -6.47 16.03 -11.92
N ALA A 22 -6.16 16.09 -10.63
CA ALA A 22 -5.52 14.99 -9.91
C ALA A 22 -6.39 13.73 -9.88
N ARG A 23 -7.70 13.86 -9.58
CA ARG A 23 -8.63 12.73 -9.61
C ARG A 23 -8.73 12.10 -11.00
N ARG A 24 -8.79 12.92 -12.05
CA ARG A 24 -8.81 12.48 -13.44
C ARG A 24 -7.52 11.74 -13.82
N ALA A 25 -6.36 12.28 -13.47
CA ALA A 25 -5.06 11.65 -13.73
C ALA A 25 -4.94 10.30 -13.02
N ARG A 26 -5.36 10.21 -11.75
CA ARG A 26 -5.37 8.95 -10.99
C ARG A 26 -6.29 7.91 -11.65
N ARG A 27 -7.47 8.32 -12.12
CA ARG A 27 -8.39 7.42 -12.84
C ARG A 27 -7.73 6.86 -14.10
N GLY A 28 -7.10 7.70 -14.91
CA GLY A 28 -6.37 7.26 -16.11
C GLY A 28 -5.20 6.32 -15.78
N ALA A 29 -4.45 6.62 -14.71
CA ALA A 29 -3.36 5.74 -14.26
C ALA A 29 -3.86 4.36 -13.80
N VAL A 30 -5.03 4.31 -13.16
CA VAL A 30 -5.66 3.04 -12.74
C VAL A 30 -6.18 2.26 -13.95
N GLU A 31 -6.81 2.93 -14.92
CA GLU A 31 -7.25 2.29 -16.16
C GLU A 31 -6.07 1.68 -16.92
N LEU A 32 -4.96 2.41 -17.00
CA LEU A 32 -3.71 1.92 -17.59
C LEU A 32 -3.12 0.75 -16.80
N ALA A 33 -3.14 0.80 -15.47
CA ALA A 33 -2.70 -0.32 -14.65
C ALA A 33 -3.58 -1.57 -14.84
N ASN A 34 -4.90 -1.38 -14.97
CA ASN A 34 -5.84 -2.48 -15.21
C ASN A 34 -5.66 -3.09 -16.60
N SER A 35 -5.29 -2.31 -17.61
CA SER A 35 -4.99 -2.86 -18.95
C SER A 35 -3.61 -3.52 -19.02
N ALA A 36 -2.66 -3.08 -18.19
CA ALA A 36 -1.30 -3.62 -18.19
C ALA A 36 -1.14 -4.89 -17.34
N TYR A 37 -1.97 -5.09 -16.31
CA TYR A 37 -1.85 -6.21 -15.37
C TYR A 37 -3.05 -7.15 -15.41
N LEU A 38 -2.78 -8.45 -15.41
CA LEU A 38 -3.78 -9.50 -15.31
C LEU A 38 -3.67 -10.21 -13.95
N LYS A 39 -4.81 -10.33 -13.24
CA LYS A 39 -4.88 -11.08 -11.98
C LYS A 39 -5.07 -12.56 -12.32
N CYS A 40 -4.02 -13.33 -12.14
CA CYS A 40 -4.00 -14.78 -12.30
C CYS A 40 -4.18 -15.47 -10.95
N TRP A 41 -4.52 -16.75 -11.00
CA TRP A 41 -4.57 -17.62 -9.84
C TRP A 41 -3.60 -18.77 -10.03
N ASP A 42 -2.80 -19.04 -9.01
CA ASP A 42 -1.93 -20.21 -9.01
C ASP A 42 -2.74 -21.44 -8.60
N SER A 43 -2.66 -22.50 -9.39
CA SER A 43 -3.36 -23.77 -9.16
C SER A 43 -2.76 -24.54 -7.98
N VAL A 44 -1.48 -24.33 -7.68
CA VAL A 44 -0.76 -25.06 -6.62
C VAL A 44 -1.04 -24.45 -5.26
N THR A 45 -0.94 -23.12 -5.15
CA THR A 45 -1.12 -22.42 -3.86
C THR A 45 -2.52 -21.88 -3.67
N GLY A 46 -3.31 -21.71 -4.74
CA GLY A 46 -4.62 -21.07 -4.69
C GLY A 46 -4.57 -19.57 -4.42
N PHE A 47 -3.38 -18.94 -4.39
CA PHE A 47 -3.24 -17.50 -4.23
C PHE A 47 -3.31 -16.76 -5.57
N ALA A 48 -3.73 -15.49 -5.50
CA ALA A 48 -3.72 -14.62 -6.66
C ALA A 48 -2.32 -14.05 -6.88
N TYR A 49 -1.87 -14.04 -8.13
CA TYR A 49 -0.66 -13.34 -8.56
C TYR A 49 -1.00 -12.39 -9.71
N TYR A 50 -0.18 -11.36 -9.89
CA TYR A 50 -0.39 -10.32 -10.89
C TYR A 50 0.68 -10.46 -11.97
N CYS A 51 0.26 -10.67 -13.21
CA CYS A 51 1.15 -10.70 -14.37
C CYS A 51 1.13 -9.36 -15.08
N ASN A 52 2.30 -8.78 -15.33
CA ASN A 52 2.43 -7.65 -16.22
C ASN A 52 2.47 -8.14 -17.67
N LEU A 53 1.53 -7.69 -18.49
CA LEU A 53 1.41 -8.11 -19.89
C LEU A 53 2.49 -7.51 -20.80
N HIS A 54 3.11 -6.39 -20.41
CA HIS A 54 4.15 -5.72 -21.19
C HIS A 54 5.53 -6.35 -20.95
N THR A 55 5.83 -6.75 -19.71
CA THR A 55 7.14 -7.31 -19.34
C THR A 55 7.12 -8.83 -19.19
N GLY A 56 5.94 -9.45 -19.11
CA GLY A 56 5.77 -10.88 -18.83
C GLY A 56 6.13 -11.28 -17.39
N LEU A 57 6.49 -10.33 -16.52
CA LEU A 57 6.87 -10.62 -15.15
C LEU A 57 5.64 -10.83 -14.26
N SER A 58 5.73 -11.83 -13.38
CA SER A 58 4.72 -12.13 -12.37
C SER A 58 5.15 -11.65 -10.98
N SER A 59 4.21 -11.14 -10.21
CA SER A 59 4.42 -10.70 -8.83
C SER A 59 3.26 -11.15 -7.95
N TRP A 60 3.59 -11.66 -6.76
CA TRP A 60 2.62 -12.03 -5.73
C TRP A 60 2.09 -10.80 -4.96
N LYS A 61 2.78 -9.66 -5.06
CA LYS A 61 2.37 -8.41 -4.42
C LYS A 61 1.48 -7.62 -5.37
N LYS A 62 0.30 -7.20 -4.89
CA LYS A 62 -0.63 -6.37 -5.66
C LYS A 62 0.04 -5.03 -6.03
N PRO A 63 0.04 -4.62 -7.32
CA PRO A 63 0.61 -3.34 -7.72
C PRO A 63 -0.14 -2.17 -7.07
N LEU A 64 0.59 -1.11 -6.72
CA LEU A 64 0.08 0.01 -5.91
C LEU A 64 -1.18 0.65 -6.51
N LEU A 65 -1.19 0.87 -7.83
CA LEU A 65 -2.32 1.48 -8.53
C LEU A 65 -3.57 0.60 -8.54
N LEU A 66 -3.42 -0.73 -8.53
CA LEU A 66 -4.54 -1.66 -8.39
C LEU A 66 -5.03 -1.75 -6.94
N ALA A 67 -4.15 -1.56 -5.95
CA ALA A 67 -4.51 -1.60 -4.53
C ALA A 67 -5.40 -0.42 -4.10
N ALA A 68 -5.22 0.76 -4.71
CA ALA A 68 -5.89 2.00 -4.31
C ALA A 68 -7.42 2.04 -4.56
N ARG A 69 -7.98 1.09 -5.32
CA ARG A 69 -9.41 1.08 -5.69
C ARG A 69 -10.21 -0.06 -5.04
N ASP A 70 -9.55 -1.04 -4.43
CA ASP A 70 -10.30 -2.02 -3.66
C ASP A 70 -10.85 -1.31 -2.41
N PRO A 71 -12.13 -1.48 -2.07
CA PRO A 71 -12.61 -1.15 -0.74
C PRO A 71 -11.66 -1.83 0.25
N VAL A 72 -11.16 -1.07 1.23
CA VAL A 72 -10.45 -1.65 2.37
C VAL A 72 -11.42 -2.66 2.98
N GLU A 73 -11.16 -3.95 2.78
CA GLU A 73 -11.88 -5.02 3.48
C GLU A 73 -11.50 -4.91 4.96
N ALA A 74 -12.22 -4.06 5.68
CA ALA A 74 -12.36 -4.18 7.12
C ALA A 74 -12.97 -5.58 7.41
N PRO A 75 -12.59 -6.23 8.51
CA PRO A 75 -13.03 -7.58 8.82
C PRO A 75 -14.56 -7.64 8.88
N VAL A 76 -15.14 -8.45 8.00
CA VAL A 76 -16.59 -8.55 7.78
C VAL A 76 -17.21 -9.41 8.89
N ASN A 77 -17.81 -8.75 9.89
CA ASN A 77 -18.94 -9.34 10.61
C ASN A 77 -20.23 -8.97 9.86
N GLU A 78 -21.00 -10.02 9.59
CA GLU A 78 -22.33 -10.11 8.98
C GLU A 78 -23.18 -8.84 8.94
N THR A 79 -23.53 -8.38 7.74
CA THR A 79 -24.92 -8.00 7.42
C THR A 79 -25.14 -8.05 5.91
N PHE A 80 -25.88 -9.07 5.46
CA PHE A 80 -26.50 -9.07 4.15
C PHE A 80 -27.64 -8.06 4.14
N SER A 81 -27.76 -7.26 3.08
CA SER A 81 -28.95 -7.10 2.23
C SER A 81 -29.07 -5.72 1.60
N SER A 82 -29.47 -5.73 0.33
CA SER A 82 -30.09 -4.65 -0.46
C SER A 82 -29.23 -3.45 -0.85
N VAL A 83 -28.93 -3.34 -2.15
CA VAL A 83 -29.71 -2.46 -3.06
C VAL A 83 -29.54 -2.96 -4.49
N GLN A 84 -30.67 -3.33 -5.09
CA GLN A 84 -30.87 -3.54 -6.52
C GLN A 84 -31.17 -2.20 -7.22
N GLN A 85 -30.67 -2.09 -8.45
CA GLN A 85 -31.25 -1.38 -9.61
C GLN A 85 -31.28 0.15 -9.62
N ASN A 86 -30.61 0.73 -10.63
CA ASN A 86 -31.17 1.74 -11.55
C ASN A 86 -30.13 2.12 -12.62
N SER A 87 -30.31 1.63 -13.83
CA SER A 87 -29.66 2.17 -15.04
C SER A 87 -30.60 1.95 -16.22
N ASN A 88 -31.56 2.87 -16.37
CA ASN A 88 -32.28 3.12 -17.60
C ASN A 88 -32.21 4.63 -17.86
N GLU A 89 -32.04 4.97 -19.14
CA GLU A 89 -32.16 6.30 -19.75
C GLU A 89 -30.94 7.24 -19.54
N LEU A 90 -30.33 7.85 -20.56
CA LEU A 90 -30.75 8.05 -21.92
C LEU A 90 -29.49 8.32 -22.78
N GLU A 91 -29.20 7.37 -23.65
CA GLU A 91 -28.41 7.57 -24.86
C GLU A 91 -29.30 8.30 -25.87
N THR A 92 -28.97 9.53 -26.21
CA THR A 92 -29.29 10.11 -27.52
C THR A 92 -28.02 10.78 -28.03
N ASN A 93 -27.70 10.57 -29.31
CA ASN A 93 -26.60 11.20 -30.08
C ASN A 93 -25.34 10.38 -30.39
N THR A 94 -25.43 9.06 -30.60
CA THR A 94 -24.36 8.33 -31.34
C THR A 94 -24.86 7.31 -32.38
N GLU A 95 -26.06 7.49 -32.95
CA GLU A 95 -26.62 6.56 -33.95
C GLU A 95 -26.22 6.84 -35.42
N ALA A 96 -25.32 7.79 -35.70
CA ALA A 96 -25.05 8.19 -37.09
C ALA A 96 -23.75 7.67 -37.74
N VAL A 97 -23.00 6.73 -37.13
CA VAL A 97 -21.69 6.31 -37.70
C VAL A 97 -21.49 4.79 -37.91
N ILE A 98 -22.39 3.89 -37.52
CA ILE A 98 -22.09 2.44 -37.62
C ILE A 98 -23.24 1.66 -38.25
N ASN A 99 -23.33 1.69 -39.58
CA ASN A 99 -24.17 0.80 -40.38
C ASN A 99 -23.33 0.04 -41.42
N ASP A 100 -22.27 -0.64 -40.96
CA ASP A 100 -21.56 -1.63 -41.76
C ASP A 100 -21.87 -3.04 -41.18
N PRO A 101 -22.43 -3.99 -41.95
CA PRO A 101 -22.82 -5.29 -41.43
C PRO A 101 -21.65 -6.14 -40.90
N GLN A 102 -20.42 -5.87 -41.37
CA GLN A 102 -19.22 -6.55 -40.90
C GLN A 102 -18.84 -6.20 -39.45
N THR A 103 -19.06 -4.96 -39.00
CA THR A 103 -18.78 -4.55 -37.62
C THR A 103 -19.75 -5.14 -36.61
N ARG A 104 -21.01 -5.39 -37.00
CA ARG A 104 -22.02 -6.08 -36.15
C ARG A 104 -21.68 -7.55 -35.89
N LEU A 105 -21.13 -8.25 -36.88
CA LEU A 105 -20.65 -9.63 -36.72
C LEU A 105 -19.46 -9.67 -35.76
N ASN A 106 -18.48 -8.77 -35.96
CA ASN A 106 -17.29 -8.69 -35.11
C ASN A 106 -17.61 -8.31 -33.64
N LEU A 107 -18.66 -7.50 -33.40
CA LEU A 107 -19.09 -7.15 -32.04
C LEU A 107 -19.69 -8.35 -31.28
N LYS A 108 -20.48 -9.18 -31.98
CA LYS A 108 -21.11 -10.40 -31.41
C LYS A 108 -20.07 -11.46 -31.08
N GLU A 109 -19.10 -11.69 -31.96
CA GLU A 109 -17.97 -12.59 -31.71
C GLU A 109 -17.18 -12.14 -30.46
N ARG A 110 -16.98 -10.83 -30.31
CA ARG A 110 -16.28 -10.26 -29.15
C ARG A 110 -17.09 -10.34 -27.85
N GLN A 111 -18.41 -10.46 -27.92
CA GLN A 111 -19.27 -10.71 -26.75
C GLN A 111 -19.21 -12.19 -26.38
N GLN A 112 -19.35 -13.08 -27.36
CA GLN A 112 -19.21 -14.53 -27.15
C GLN A 112 -17.87 -14.90 -26.53
N GLN A 113 -16.75 -14.35 -27.01
CA GLN A 113 -15.44 -14.59 -26.41
C GLN A 113 -15.35 -14.14 -24.95
N ARG A 114 -16.05 -13.05 -24.57
CA ARG A 114 -16.10 -12.59 -23.18
C ARG A 114 -16.95 -13.53 -22.32
N ASP A 115 -18.07 -13.98 -22.85
CA ASP A 115 -18.98 -14.89 -22.16
C ASP A 115 -18.28 -16.25 -21.95
N GLU A 116 -17.63 -16.79 -22.98
CA GLU A 116 -16.80 -18.00 -22.91
C GLU A 116 -15.66 -17.84 -21.90
N SER A 117 -14.96 -16.70 -21.91
CA SER A 117 -13.89 -16.41 -20.96
C SER A 117 -14.42 -16.33 -19.52
N SER A 118 -15.58 -15.72 -19.31
CA SER A 118 -16.20 -15.60 -17.99
C SER A 118 -16.73 -16.93 -17.46
N ALA A 119 -17.32 -17.75 -18.33
CA ALA A 119 -17.77 -19.10 -18.02
C ALA A 119 -16.57 -20.00 -17.67
N PHE A 120 -15.46 -19.88 -18.39
CA PHE A 120 -14.22 -20.59 -18.08
C PHE A 120 -13.66 -20.18 -16.70
N GLN A 121 -13.63 -18.88 -16.41
CA GLN A 121 -13.23 -18.39 -15.09
C GLN A 121 -14.13 -18.91 -13.96
N GLN A 122 -15.44 -18.94 -14.19
CA GLN A 122 -16.40 -19.47 -13.23
C GLN A 122 -16.17 -20.97 -12.99
N LYS A 123 -15.93 -21.74 -14.04
CA LYS A 123 -15.62 -23.18 -13.95
C LYS A 123 -14.35 -23.45 -13.14
N CYS A 124 -13.28 -22.71 -13.41
CA CYS A 124 -12.05 -22.82 -12.61
C CYS A 124 -12.28 -22.41 -11.15
N ALA A 125 -13.12 -21.41 -10.88
CA ALA A 125 -13.45 -20.99 -9.53
C ALA A 125 -14.24 -22.07 -8.77
N THR A 126 -15.19 -22.73 -9.42
CA THR A 126 -15.96 -23.83 -8.81
C THR A 126 -15.09 -25.05 -8.55
N GLU A 127 -14.25 -25.46 -9.50
CA GLU A 127 -13.32 -26.58 -9.33
C GLU A 127 -12.35 -26.34 -8.15
N LYS A 128 -11.87 -25.09 -8.00
CA LYS A 128 -11.05 -24.68 -6.86
C LYS A 128 -11.80 -24.80 -5.53
N GLN A 129 -13.05 -24.33 -5.48
CA GLN A 129 -13.87 -24.45 -4.27
C GLN A 129 -14.10 -25.91 -3.90
N GLU A 130 -14.37 -26.76 -4.89
CA GLU A 130 -14.59 -28.18 -4.68
C GLU A 130 -13.33 -28.88 -4.17
N LEU A 131 -12.16 -28.62 -4.75
CA LEU A 131 -10.89 -29.13 -4.26
C LEU A 131 -10.58 -28.65 -2.84
N MET A 132 -10.91 -27.40 -2.50
CA MET A 132 -10.78 -26.89 -1.13
C MET A 132 -11.69 -27.63 -0.14
N ILE A 133 -12.91 -27.97 -0.55
CA ILE A 133 -13.84 -28.76 0.27
C ILE A 133 -13.30 -30.18 0.46
N GLN A 134 -12.89 -30.83 -0.62
CA GLN A 134 -12.32 -32.19 -0.61
C GLN A 134 -11.10 -32.29 0.30
N HIS A 135 -10.21 -31.29 0.26
CA HIS A 135 -8.94 -31.30 1.00
C HIS A 135 -8.89 -30.38 2.21
N ARG A 136 -10.05 -29.93 2.72
CA ARG A 136 -10.17 -28.95 3.82
C ARG A 136 -9.25 -29.24 5.01
N ARG A 137 -9.16 -30.50 5.44
CA ARG A 137 -8.31 -30.90 6.58
C ARG A 137 -6.81 -30.78 6.28
N LYS A 138 -6.39 -31.09 5.05
CA LYS A 138 -4.99 -30.98 4.62
C LYS A 138 -4.58 -29.52 4.51
N VAL A 139 -5.44 -28.68 3.92
CA VAL A 139 -5.26 -27.23 3.81
C VAL A 139 -5.18 -26.60 5.21
N ALA A 140 -6.10 -26.90 6.11
CA ALA A 140 -6.08 -26.37 7.48
C ALA A 140 -4.78 -26.74 8.24
N ARG A 141 -4.28 -27.97 8.07
CA ARG A 141 -3.01 -28.39 8.68
C ARG A 141 -1.82 -27.63 8.08
N ALA A 142 -1.81 -27.42 6.77
CA ALA A 142 -0.76 -26.64 6.11
C ALA A 142 -0.76 -25.18 6.59
N MET A 143 -1.94 -24.57 6.72
CA MET A 143 -2.09 -23.20 7.23
C MET A 143 -1.58 -23.05 8.66
N ARG A 144 -1.97 -23.94 9.57
CA ARG A 144 -1.46 -23.92 10.96
C ARG A 144 0.06 -24.05 11.04
N ARG A 145 0.67 -24.89 10.19
CA ARG A 145 2.13 -25.03 10.11
C ARG A 145 2.79 -23.77 9.56
N PHE A 146 2.17 -23.12 8.59
CA PHE A 146 2.66 -21.85 8.04
C PHE A 146 2.62 -20.75 9.10
N GLU A 147 1.48 -20.56 9.77
CA GLU A 147 1.32 -19.59 10.87
C GLU A 147 2.33 -19.82 11.98
N LYS A 148 2.54 -21.08 12.38
CA LYS A 148 3.56 -21.43 13.37
C LYS A 148 4.96 -21.01 12.93
N ARG A 149 5.37 -21.37 11.69
CA ARG A 149 6.68 -20.98 11.16
C ARG A 149 6.87 -19.46 11.12
N MET A 150 5.84 -18.72 10.70
CA MET A 150 5.87 -17.26 10.67
C MET A 150 6.03 -16.64 12.07
N LEU A 151 5.40 -17.22 13.10
CA LEU A 151 5.56 -16.78 14.48
C LEU A 151 6.96 -17.10 15.02
N ASP A 152 7.45 -18.31 14.74
CA ASP A 152 8.78 -18.76 15.14
C ASP A 152 9.86 -17.87 14.51
N GLU A 153 9.74 -17.53 13.22
CA GLU A 153 10.66 -16.61 12.52
C GLU A 153 10.68 -15.21 13.15
N LYS A 154 9.51 -14.66 13.50
CA LYS A 154 9.44 -13.37 14.20
C LYS A 154 10.06 -13.45 15.60
N HIS A 155 9.98 -14.59 16.27
CA HIS A 155 10.59 -14.77 17.58
C HIS A 155 12.11 -14.84 17.46
N GLN A 156 12.62 -15.64 16.51
CA GLN A 156 14.04 -15.74 16.21
C GLN A 156 14.63 -14.37 15.84
N ALA A 157 13.98 -13.61 14.95
CA ALA A 157 14.44 -12.27 14.58
C ALA A 157 14.57 -11.31 15.78
N ARG A 158 13.79 -11.49 16.86
CA ARG A 158 13.94 -10.72 18.09
C ARG A 158 15.13 -11.19 18.93
N ILE A 159 15.33 -12.50 19.03
CA ILE A 159 16.48 -13.10 19.71
C ILE A 159 17.77 -12.66 19.01
N ASP A 160 17.85 -12.83 17.69
CA ASP A 160 19.00 -12.44 16.88
C ASP A 160 19.31 -10.94 17.03
N ARG A 161 18.28 -10.09 17.09
CA ARG A 161 18.46 -8.65 17.34
C ARG A 161 19.03 -8.38 18.73
N GLN A 162 18.56 -9.08 19.76
CA GLN A 162 19.09 -8.92 21.12
C GLN A 162 20.53 -9.43 21.22
N GLU A 163 20.84 -10.55 20.59
CA GLU A 163 22.18 -11.12 20.54
C GLU A 163 23.14 -10.19 19.80
N LYS A 164 22.72 -9.66 18.64
CA LYS A 164 23.49 -8.65 17.91
C LYS A 164 23.77 -7.43 18.77
N LEU A 165 22.77 -6.87 19.45
CA LEU A 165 22.97 -5.73 20.35
C LEU A 165 23.94 -6.05 21.49
N LYS A 166 23.89 -7.27 22.05
CA LYS A 166 24.85 -7.71 23.08
C LYS A 166 26.27 -7.77 22.51
N ASN A 167 26.45 -8.33 21.33
CA ASN A 167 27.74 -8.43 20.66
C ASN A 167 28.30 -7.04 20.30
N ASP A 168 27.47 -6.18 19.71
CA ASP A 168 27.82 -4.79 19.38
C ASP A 168 28.23 -4.02 20.65
N ASN A 169 27.49 -4.19 21.75
CA ASN A 169 27.84 -3.56 23.04
C ASN A 169 29.15 -4.13 23.63
N GLN A 170 29.39 -5.44 23.54
CA GLN A 170 30.65 -6.05 23.98
C GLN A 170 31.84 -5.52 23.18
N GLN A 171 31.69 -5.42 21.86
CA GLN A 171 32.70 -4.84 20.98
C GLN A 171 32.97 -3.38 21.33
N LEU A 172 31.93 -2.58 21.55
CA LEU A 172 32.07 -1.18 21.95
C LEU A 172 32.84 -1.05 23.27
N LEU A 173 32.54 -1.90 24.26
CA LEU A 173 33.28 -1.90 25.52
C LEU A 173 34.75 -2.24 25.30
N GLN A 174 35.04 -3.22 24.45
CA GLN A 174 36.41 -3.58 24.11
C GLN A 174 37.16 -2.43 23.42
N GLU A 175 36.53 -1.76 22.45
CA GLU A 175 37.12 -0.59 21.78
C GLU A 175 37.40 0.57 22.74
N LEU A 176 36.50 0.80 23.71
CA LEU A 176 36.70 1.79 24.76
C LEU A 176 37.87 1.42 25.69
N TYR A 177 38.03 0.13 26.03
CA TYR A 177 39.19 -0.37 26.78
C TYR A 177 40.49 -0.20 25.99
N ASP A 178 40.46 -0.43 24.68
CA ASP A 178 41.59 -0.23 23.77
C ASP A 178 41.93 1.27 23.55
N GLY A 179 41.18 2.19 24.17
CA GLY A 179 41.40 3.63 24.09
C GLY A 179 40.95 4.27 22.78
N LYS A 180 40.23 3.53 21.92
CA LYS A 180 39.60 4.10 20.73
C LYS A 180 38.47 5.01 21.19
N LYS A 181 38.57 6.30 20.88
CA LYS A 181 37.49 7.25 21.14
C LYS A 181 36.30 6.88 20.26
N LYS A 182 35.13 6.69 20.86
CA LYS A 182 33.87 6.58 20.13
C LYS A 182 33.76 7.78 19.19
N GLU A 183 33.50 7.54 17.89
CA GLU A 183 33.26 8.64 16.96
C GLU A 183 32.16 9.54 17.51
N ASN A 184 32.38 10.86 17.43
CA ASN A 184 31.49 11.85 18.02
C ASN A 184 30.10 11.70 17.40
N VAL A 185 29.14 11.19 18.17
CA VAL A 185 27.75 10.94 17.74
C VAL A 185 26.96 12.25 17.77
N GLU A 186 27.55 13.32 17.24
CA GLU A 186 26.87 14.59 17.10
C GLU A 186 25.68 14.38 16.17
N SER A 187 24.49 14.74 16.64
CA SER A 187 23.34 14.85 15.74
C SER A 187 23.59 15.97 14.72
N ILE A 188 22.95 15.91 13.54
CA ILE A 188 23.07 16.97 12.52
C ILE A 188 22.84 18.36 13.13
N ARG A 189 21.86 18.47 14.04
CA ARG A 189 21.58 19.70 14.79
C ARG A 189 22.73 20.15 15.68
N GLU A 190 23.38 19.22 16.37
CA GLU A 190 24.49 19.53 17.28
C GLU A 190 25.75 19.94 16.51
N ALA A 191 26.06 19.24 15.41
CA ALA A 191 27.13 19.63 14.49
C ALA A 191 26.85 21.02 13.86
N ALA A 192 25.60 21.31 13.50
CA ALA A 192 25.18 22.63 13.02
C ALA A 192 25.32 23.73 14.08
N MET A 193 24.93 23.48 15.33
CA MET A 193 25.06 24.45 16.42
C MET A 193 26.52 24.74 16.80
N ARG A 194 27.43 23.77 16.62
CA ARG A 194 28.87 23.95 16.86
C ARG A 194 29.63 24.47 15.64
N GLY A 195 29.02 24.47 14.45
CA GLY A 195 29.64 24.90 13.19
C GLY A 195 30.57 23.85 12.57
N HIS A 196 30.37 22.56 12.83
CA HIS A 196 31.17 21.47 12.27
C HIS A 196 30.65 21.05 10.88
N VAL A 197 31.03 21.79 9.84
CA VAL A 197 30.53 21.62 8.46
C VAL A 197 30.89 20.25 7.89
N ASP A 198 32.14 19.82 8.02
CA ASP A 198 32.62 18.51 7.52
C ASP A 198 31.84 17.33 8.13
N ARG A 199 31.40 17.48 9.38
CA ARG A 199 30.58 16.47 10.07
C ARG A 199 29.14 16.49 9.57
N ILE A 200 28.57 17.66 9.27
CA ILE A 200 27.24 17.78 8.67
C ILE A 200 27.20 17.12 7.29
N GLU A 201 28.22 17.37 6.46
CA GLU A 201 28.36 16.76 5.14
C GLU A 201 28.43 15.24 5.23
N ASN A 202 29.32 14.71 6.08
CA ASN A 202 29.42 13.27 6.33
C ASN A 202 28.10 12.65 6.84
N LEU A 203 27.35 13.33 7.71
CA LEU A 203 26.07 12.83 8.22
C LEU A 203 24.98 12.83 7.15
N LEU A 204 24.97 13.83 6.25
CA LEU A 204 24.05 13.87 5.13
C LEU A 204 24.37 12.77 4.10
N ASP A 205 25.66 12.52 3.83
CA ASP A 205 26.13 11.43 2.96
C ASP A 205 25.75 10.04 3.52
N MET A 206 25.77 9.88 4.84
CA MET A 206 25.27 8.68 5.53
C MET A 206 23.73 8.55 5.51
N GLY A 207 23.01 9.50 4.93
CA GLY A 207 21.56 9.47 4.76
C GLY A 207 20.76 9.90 5.99
N PHE A 208 21.38 10.58 6.97
CA PHE A 208 20.65 11.15 8.09
C PHE A 208 19.82 12.37 7.62
N SER A 209 18.55 12.42 8.01
CA SER A 209 17.64 13.50 7.60
C SER A 209 17.97 14.81 8.32
N ALA A 210 18.12 15.90 7.57
CA ALA A 210 18.28 17.26 8.10
C ALA A 210 17.08 17.72 8.96
N ASN A 211 15.90 17.13 8.72
CA ASN A 211 14.67 17.43 9.45
C ASN A 211 14.45 16.48 10.65
N ALA A 212 15.46 15.71 11.05
CA ALA A 212 15.35 14.83 12.21
C ALA A 212 15.15 15.69 13.48
N GLU A 213 13.91 15.76 13.96
CA GLU A 213 13.61 16.33 15.27
C GLU A 213 14.37 15.51 16.32
N SER A 214 15.25 16.18 17.05
CA SER A 214 15.88 15.58 18.22
C SER A 214 14.78 15.18 19.20
N VAL A 215 14.79 13.93 19.68
CA VAL A 215 13.84 13.42 20.70
C VAL A 215 13.74 14.34 21.94
N ARG A 216 14.76 15.18 22.18
CA ARG A 216 14.74 16.21 23.23
C ARG A 216 13.76 17.38 22.97
N SER A 217 13.40 17.66 21.73
CA SER A 217 12.41 18.70 21.38
C SER A 217 11.02 18.36 21.91
N PHE A 218 10.63 17.07 21.84
CA PHE A 218 9.37 16.61 22.40
C PHE A 218 9.33 16.71 23.93
N LEU A 219 10.44 16.43 24.63
CA LEU A 219 10.47 16.46 26.10
C LEU A 219 10.48 17.89 26.68
N ALA A 220 11.03 18.86 25.95
CA ALA A 220 11.09 20.25 26.42
C ALA A 220 9.73 20.97 26.33
N ILE A 221 8.93 20.67 25.30
CA ILE A 221 7.62 21.32 25.07
C ILE A 221 6.55 20.81 26.06
N THR A 222 6.61 19.53 26.45
CA THR A 222 5.68 18.96 27.44
C THR A 222 5.97 19.39 28.87
N ASN A 223 7.19 19.81 29.19
CA ASN A 223 7.55 20.28 30.52
C ASN A 223 7.25 21.77 30.76
N SER A 224 7.01 22.56 29.70
CA SER A 224 6.67 23.99 29.83
C SER A 224 5.16 24.26 29.95
N LEU A 225 4.32 23.25 29.70
CA LEU A 225 2.88 23.30 30.00
C LEU A 225 2.66 22.33 31.15
N GLY A 226 2.61 22.87 32.37
CA GLY A 226 2.30 22.10 33.57
C GLY A 226 0.92 21.47 33.47
N GLU A 227 0.86 20.19 33.10
CA GLU A 227 -0.21 19.29 33.48
C GLU A 227 0.42 18.12 34.24
N GLU A 228 0.13 18.08 35.54
CA GLU A 228 0.37 16.90 36.36
C GLU A 228 -0.41 15.72 35.78
N LEU A 229 0.31 14.76 35.20
CA LEU A 229 -0.22 13.42 35.02
C LEU A 229 0.70 12.44 35.76
N THR A 230 0.06 11.80 36.73
CA THR A 230 0.59 10.88 37.73
C THR A 230 1.34 9.69 37.12
N PRO A 231 2.32 9.12 37.86
CA PRO A 231 3.07 7.97 37.39
C PRO A 231 2.23 6.71 37.57
N PHE A 232 1.84 6.09 36.46
CA PHE A 232 1.40 4.70 36.47
C PHE A 232 2.63 3.80 36.43
N ALA A 233 2.84 3.05 37.49
CA ALA A 233 3.70 1.87 37.57
C ALA A 233 2.93 0.80 38.37
N PRO A 234 3.29 -0.49 38.29
CA PRO A 234 4.05 -1.23 37.27
C PRO A 234 3.17 -1.97 36.25
#